data_AF-A0A1Y3XEG7-F1
#
_entry.id   AF-A0A1Y3XEG7-F1
#
_cell.length_a   1.000
_cell.length_b   1.000
_cell.length_c   1.000
_cell.angle_alpha   90.00
_cell.angle_beta   90.00
_cell.angle_gamma   90.00
#
_symmetry.space_group_name_H-M   'P 1'
#
loop_
_entity.id
_entity.type
_entity.pdbx_description
1 polymer ?
#
loop_
_entity_poly.entity_id
_entity_poly.type
_entity_poly.pdbx_seq_one_letter_code
_entity_poly.pdbx_strand_id
1 'polypeptide(L)'
;MITQNQQLELEKVYTSRLLLLLIIIVLVLLVLLVYFYQRRKIAIHEKGEELNRLGLRLHEHESLMDRNNAYIAELEAQIAEGREASDQLGEQEETLASLRKENDSLRRDADRLRKEMEKLRLPSEESGGTERIAAELRQTRQENEELRIRMLERYPELSSLHAHPVYLQAEGMSRLRQICDTVYGGFCRRLSQSVPSLSEYEVELCCLIKLRFTVGEIATLLGISPSSVSTSKHRVKKKIYSCLGITDKKSLDLWAWEA
;
A
#
# COMPACT_ATOMS: atom_id res chain seq x y z
N MET A 1 56.36 74.53 8.89
CA MET A 1 56.77 73.60 7.83
C MET A 1 56.74 72.19 8.41
N ILE A 2 55.88 71.32 7.88
CA ILE A 2 55.86 69.90 8.26
C ILE A 2 57.11 69.28 7.66
N THR A 3 57.97 68.66 8.48
CA THR A 3 59.23 68.06 8.02
C THR A 3 58.93 66.79 7.22
N GLN A 4 59.74 66.50 6.19
CA GLN A 4 59.54 65.36 5.27
C GLN A 4 59.32 64.02 5.99
N ASN A 5 59.91 63.83 7.17
CA ASN A 5 59.69 62.64 8.00
C ASN A 5 58.26 62.47 8.49
N GLN A 6 57.56 63.56 8.85
CA GLN A 6 56.17 63.48 9.33
C GLN A 6 55.18 63.11 8.21
N GLN A 7 55.49 63.48 6.95
CA GLN A 7 54.68 63.05 5.80
C GLN A 7 54.88 61.56 5.50
N LEU A 8 56.11 61.07 5.56
CA LEU A 8 56.43 59.64 5.39
C LEU A 8 55.77 58.75 6.44
N GLU A 9 55.64 59.21 7.69
CA GLU A 9 54.95 58.45 8.74
C GLU A 9 53.43 58.38 8.52
N LEU A 10 52.81 59.47 8.06
CA LEU A 10 51.38 59.49 7.73
C LEU A 10 51.04 58.55 6.57
N GLU A 11 51.86 58.53 5.52
CA GLU A 11 51.67 57.61 4.39
C GLU A 11 51.82 56.13 4.80
N LYS A 12 52.77 55.82 5.69
CA LYS A 12 52.93 54.45 6.24
C LYS A 12 51.72 54.00 7.06
N VAL A 13 51.16 54.89 7.88
CA VAL A 13 49.95 54.56 8.66
C VAL A 13 48.74 54.38 7.74
N TYR A 14 48.60 55.23 6.73
CA TYR A 14 47.51 55.12 5.75
C TYR A 14 47.58 53.81 4.96
N THR A 15 48.74 53.47 4.42
CA THR A 15 48.97 52.22 3.68
C THR A 15 48.78 50.98 4.56
N SER A 16 49.25 51.01 5.82
CA SER A 16 49.04 49.92 6.79
C SER A 16 47.56 49.69 7.11
N ARG A 17 46.78 50.76 7.34
CA ARG A 17 45.33 50.64 7.58
C ARG A 17 44.59 50.12 6.34
N LEU A 18 44.97 50.56 5.14
CA LEU A 18 44.38 50.07 3.89
C LEU A 18 44.63 48.57 3.71
N LEU A 19 45.85 48.10 3.98
CA LEU A 19 46.21 46.68 3.92
C LEU A 19 45.39 45.84 4.90
N LEU A 20 45.20 46.31 6.15
CA LEU A 20 44.37 45.61 7.14
C LEU A 20 42.91 45.49 6.70
N LEU A 21 42.33 46.55 6.13
CA LEU A 21 40.97 46.51 5.59
C LEU A 21 40.86 45.52 4.43
N LEU A 22 41.86 45.47 3.54
CA LEU A 22 41.89 44.54 2.41
C LEU A 22 41.94 43.08 2.89
N ILE A 23 42.75 42.78 3.92
CA ILE A 23 42.82 41.45 4.52
C ILE A 23 41.47 41.03 5.12
N ILE A 24 40.78 41.94 5.82
CA ILE A 24 39.46 41.67 6.40
C ILE A 24 38.44 41.37 5.29
N ILE A 25 38.44 42.15 4.20
CA ILE A 25 37.56 41.91 3.05
C ILE A 25 37.82 40.53 2.44
N VAL A 26 39.09 40.16 2.26
CA VAL A 26 39.47 38.84 1.73
C VAL A 26 38.99 37.71 2.65
N LEU A 27 39.15 37.85 3.97
CA LEU A 27 38.66 36.87 4.95
C LEU A 27 37.14 36.69 4.90
N VAL A 28 36.39 37.79 4.81
CA VAL A 28 34.93 37.76 4.69
C VAL A 28 34.51 37.07 3.39
N LEU A 29 35.16 37.38 2.27
CA LEU A 29 34.89 36.73 0.98
C LEU A 29 35.17 35.22 1.05
N LEU A 30 36.23 34.80 1.75
CA LEU A 30 36.60 33.40 1.91
C LEU A 30 35.54 32.64 2.74
N VAL A 31 35.04 33.23 3.82
CA VAL A 31 33.95 32.67 4.63
C VAL A 31 32.66 32.54 3.80
N LEU A 32 32.31 33.57 3.02
CA LEU A 32 31.13 33.52 2.13
C LEU A 32 31.27 32.44 1.05
N LEU A 33 32.48 32.27 0.49
CA LEU A 33 32.77 31.22 -0.49
C LEU A 33 32.57 29.81 0.11
N VAL A 34 33.11 29.56 1.30
CA VAL A 34 32.97 28.27 1.99
C VAL A 34 31.50 27.99 2.33
N TYR A 35 30.79 28.99 2.85
CA TYR A 35 29.36 28.88 3.14
C TYR A 35 28.55 28.52 1.88
N PHE A 36 28.81 29.22 0.77
CA PHE A 36 28.14 28.95 -0.50
C PHE A 36 28.45 27.53 -1.01
N TYR A 37 29.70 27.07 -0.87
CA TYR A 37 30.13 25.74 -1.31
C TYR A 37 29.47 24.62 -0.49
N GLN A 38 29.41 24.75 0.83
CA GLN A 38 28.76 23.76 1.70
C GLN A 38 27.25 23.68 1.41
N ARG A 39 26.58 24.84 1.29
CA ARG A 39 25.16 24.90 0.97
C ARG A 39 24.84 24.25 -0.37
N ARG A 40 25.70 24.47 -1.38
CA ARG A 40 25.56 23.88 -2.71
C ARG A 40 25.78 22.36 -2.70
N LYS A 41 26.65 21.84 -1.82
CA LYS A 41 26.92 20.41 -1.69
C LYS A 41 25.74 19.64 -1.08
N ILE A 42 25.11 20.16 -0.03
CA ILE A 42 23.94 19.52 0.61
C ILE A 42 22.77 19.44 -0.37
N ALA A 43 22.50 20.52 -1.10
CA ALA A 43 21.44 20.56 -2.11
C ALA A 43 21.63 19.55 -3.27
N ILE A 44 22.87 19.17 -3.58
CA ILE A 44 23.15 18.16 -4.62
C ILE A 44 22.84 16.74 -4.10
N HIS A 45 23.06 16.48 -2.80
CA HIS A 45 22.82 15.17 -2.20
C HIS A 45 21.32 14.85 -2.11
N GLU A 46 20.51 15.79 -1.61
CA GLU A 46 19.04 15.65 -1.54
C GLU A 46 18.43 15.37 -2.92
N LYS A 47 18.90 16.09 -3.96
CA LYS A 47 18.43 15.86 -5.33
C LYS A 47 18.82 14.49 -5.88
N GLY A 48 19.94 13.92 -5.45
CA GLY A 48 20.35 12.57 -5.83
C GLY A 48 19.44 11.49 -5.25
N GLU A 49 19.03 11.63 -3.99
CA GLU A 49 18.15 10.67 -3.33
C GLU A 49 16.71 10.71 -3.86
N GLU A 50 16.20 11.90 -4.17
CA GLU A 50 14.91 12.04 -4.84
C GLU A 50 14.93 11.38 -6.23
N LEU A 51 16.02 11.55 -6.99
CA LEU A 51 16.18 10.90 -8.30
C LEU A 51 16.14 9.37 -8.16
N ASN A 52 16.82 8.84 -7.14
CA ASN A 52 16.88 7.40 -6.90
C ASN A 52 15.52 6.81 -6.46
N ARG A 53 14.78 7.52 -5.58
CA ARG A 53 13.39 7.15 -5.20
C ARG A 53 12.42 7.24 -6.38
N LEU A 54 12.65 8.17 -7.31
CA LEU A 54 11.84 8.26 -8.52
C LEU A 54 12.14 7.08 -9.47
N GLY A 55 13.41 6.74 -9.64
CA GLY A 55 13.84 5.59 -10.44
C GLY A 55 13.28 4.26 -9.91
N LEU A 56 13.29 4.06 -8.59
CA LEU A 56 12.71 2.86 -7.97
C LEU A 56 11.18 2.76 -8.18
N ARG A 57 10.46 3.87 -8.05
CA ARG A 57 9.00 3.90 -8.33
C ARG A 57 8.69 3.71 -9.80
N LEU A 58 9.53 4.23 -10.71
CA LEU A 58 9.38 4.01 -12.14
C LEU A 58 9.52 2.51 -12.46
N HIS A 59 10.54 1.87 -11.89
CA HIS A 59 10.76 0.43 -12.06
C HIS A 59 9.62 -0.42 -11.46
N GLU A 60 9.08 -0.02 -10.31
CA GLU A 60 7.92 -0.68 -9.71
C GLU A 60 6.66 -0.54 -10.59
N HIS A 61 6.44 0.64 -11.16
CA HIS A 61 5.35 0.86 -12.11
C HIS A 61 5.51 0.05 -13.39
N GLU A 62 6.72 -0.03 -13.92
CA GLU A 62 7.03 -0.80 -15.12
C GLU A 62 6.77 -2.30 -14.89
N SER A 63 7.23 -2.84 -13.76
CA SER A 63 6.94 -4.22 -13.36
C SER A 63 5.44 -4.50 -13.17
N LEU A 64 4.68 -3.52 -12.67
CA LEU A 64 3.22 -3.63 -12.58
C LEU A 64 2.55 -3.59 -13.95
N MET A 65 3.05 -2.79 -14.90
CA MET A 65 2.54 -2.77 -16.26
C MET A 65 2.75 -4.11 -16.96
N ASP A 66 3.91 -4.75 -16.76
CA ASP A 66 4.17 -6.09 -17.31
C ASP A 66 3.21 -7.14 -16.76
N ARG A 67 2.93 -7.11 -15.44
CA ARG A 67 1.96 -8.01 -14.81
C ARG A 67 0.53 -7.76 -15.30
N ASN A 68 0.14 -6.49 -15.41
CA ASN A 68 -1.18 -6.13 -15.92
C ASN A 68 -1.34 -6.56 -17.38
N ASN A 69 -0.31 -6.39 -18.22
CA ASN A 69 -0.31 -6.84 -19.61
C ASN A 69 -0.44 -8.36 -19.73
N ALA A 70 0.28 -9.12 -18.89
CA ALA A 70 0.13 -10.57 -18.85
C ALA A 70 -1.29 -10.99 -18.46
N TYR A 71 -1.89 -10.32 -17.48
CA TYR A 71 -3.26 -10.58 -17.04
C TYR A 71 -4.31 -10.21 -18.10
N ILE A 72 -4.10 -9.11 -18.83
CA ILE A 72 -4.96 -8.71 -19.95
C ILE A 72 -4.92 -9.77 -21.06
N ALA A 73 -3.73 -10.28 -21.41
CA ALA A 73 -3.59 -11.35 -22.41
C ALA A 73 -4.32 -12.64 -21.99
N GLU A 74 -4.31 -12.97 -20.69
CA GLU A 74 -5.04 -14.12 -20.17
C GLU A 74 -6.56 -13.93 -20.21
N LEU A 75 -7.06 -12.74 -19.89
CA LEU A 75 -8.48 -12.41 -20.04
C LEU A 75 -8.93 -12.43 -21.51
N GLU A 76 -8.08 -11.94 -22.42
CA GLU A 76 -8.36 -12.00 -23.87
C GLU A 76 -8.42 -13.45 -24.38
N ALA A 77 -7.58 -14.34 -23.86
CA ALA A 77 -7.65 -15.77 -24.14
C ALA A 77 -8.95 -16.40 -23.60
N GLN A 78 -9.36 -16.06 -22.37
CA GLN A 78 -10.63 -16.53 -21.79
C GLN A 78 -11.86 -16.01 -22.53
N ILE A 79 -11.82 -14.77 -23.05
CA ILE A 79 -12.89 -14.20 -23.89
C ILE A 79 -12.92 -14.87 -25.27
N ALA A 80 -11.76 -15.22 -25.83
CA ALA A 80 -11.68 -15.98 -27.06
C ALA A 80 -12.24 -17.41 -26.89
N GLU A 81 -12.03 -18.04 -25.74
CA GLU A 81 -12.60 -19.34 -25.37
C GLU A 81 -14.09 -19.26 -24.99
N GLY A 82 -14.55 -18.17 -24.38
CA GLY A 82 -15.92 -17.97 -23.89
C GLY A 82 -16.95 -17.54 -24.95
N ARG A 83 -16.59 -17.55 -26.24
CA ARG A 83 -17.38 -17.00 -27.35
C ARG A 83 -18.67 -17.79 -27.71
N GLU A 84 -19.02 -18.83 -26.95
CA GLU A 84 -20.25 -19.64 -27.15
C GLU A 84 -21.46 -19.24 -26.27
N ALA A 85 -21.33 -18.33 -25.30
CA ALA A 85 -22.42 -17.96 -24.37
C ALA A 85 -22.91 -16.51 -24.55
N SER A 86 -23.51 -16.22 -25.70
CA SER A 86 -24.00 -14.89 -26.10
C SER A 86 -25.37 -14.59 -25.48
N ASP A 87 -25.39 -13.71 -24.46
CA ASP A 87 -26.45 -12.71 -24.16
C ASP A 87 -26.12 -11.89 -22.88
N GLN A 88 -25.23 -12.38 -22.00
CA GLN A 88 -24.75 -11.64 -20.82
C GLN A 88 -23.61 -10.65 -21.12
N LEU A 89 -22.97 -10.76 -22.29
CA LEU A 89 -21.84 -9.92 -22.70
C LEU A 89 -22.24 -8.45 -22.96
N GLY A 90 -23.46 -8.17 -23.42
CA GLY A 90 -23.89 -6.81 -23.74
C GLY A 90 -24.02 -5.89 -22.52
N GLU A 91 -24.65 -6.37 -21.43
CA GLU A 91 -24.74 -5.63 -20.17
C GLU A 91 -23.37 -5.49 -19.48
N GLN A 92 -22.51 -6.51 -19.63
CA GLN A 92 -21.15 -6.45 -19.10
C GLN A 92 -20.29 -5.44 -19.87
N GLU A 93 -20.41 -5.33 -21.18
CA GLU A 93 -19.71 -4.33 -21.99
C GLU A 93 -20.16 -2.90 -21.64
N GLU A 94 -21.46 -2.69 -21.38
CA GLU A 94 -22.00 -1.39 -21.02
C GLU A 94 -21.54 -0.94 -19.62
N THR A 95 -21.55 -1.86 -18.65
CA THR A 95 -21.01 -1.59 -17.31
C THR A 95 -19.50 -1.32 -17.34
N LEU A 96 -18.74 -2.07 -18.15
CA LEU A 96 -17.31 -1.88 -18.33
C LEU A 96 -16.99 -0.54 -19.02
N ALA A 97 -17.81 -0.11 -19.97
CA ALA A 97 -17.73 1.22 -20.58
C ALA A 97 -17.99 2.34 -19.57
N SER A 98 -18.97 2.18 -18.68
CA SER A 98 -19.27 3.15 -17.62
C SER A 98 -18.09 3.29 -16.63
N LEU A 99 -17.49 2.17 -16.22
CA LEU A 99 -16.35 2.12 -15.31
C LEU A 99 -15.07 2.67 -15.93
N ARG A 100 -14.87 2.49 -17.25
CA ARG A 100 -13.77 3.13 -17.99
C ARG A 100 -13.90 4.65 -18.00
N LYS A 101 -15.11 5.15 -18.25
CA LYS A 101 -15.39 6.60 -18.24
C LYS A 101 -15.17 7.22 -16.85
N GLU A 102 -15.56 6.50 -15.79
CA GLU A 102 -15.30 6.91 -14.41
C GLU A 102 -13.79 6.91 -14.09
N ASN A 103 -13.06 5.87 -14.49
CA ASN A 103 -11.60 5.83 -14.34
C ASN A 103 -10.89 6.98 -15.05
N ASP A 104 -11.32 7.34 -16.25
CA ASP A 104 -10.75 8.49 -16.98
C ASP A 104 -11.07 9.83 -16.31
N SER A 105 -12.21 9.94 -15.63
CA SER A 105 -12.52 11.09 -14.78
C SER A 105 -11.59 11.15 -13.58
N LEU A 106 -11.44 10.03 -12.87
CA LEU A 106 -10.58 9.93 -11.70
C LEU A 106 -9.10 10.16 -12.04
N ARG A 107 -8.63 9.71 -13.22
CA ARG A 107 -7.28 9.99 -13.72
C ARG A 107 -7.06 11.49 -13.93
N ARG A 108 -8.04 12.18 -14.53
CA ARG A 108 -7.96 13.63 -14.72
C ARG A 108 -7.97 14.39 -13.39
N ASP A 109 -8.75 13.95 -12.42
CA ASP A 109 -8.75 14.52 -11.07
C ASP A 109 -7.42 14.25 -10.34
N ALA A 110 -6.87 13.05 -10.48
CA ALA A 110 -5.56 12.70 -9.93
C ALA A 110 -4.43 13.55 -10.55
N ASP A 111 -4.46 13.81 -11.86
CA ASP A 111 -3.47 14.67 -12.50
C ASP A 111 -3.66 16.15 -12.14
N ARG A 112 -4.89 16.61 -11.91
CA ARG A 112 -5.16 17.95 -11.38
C ARG A 112 -4.56 18.10 -9.97
N LEU A 113 -4.83 17.15 -9.09
CA LEU A 113 -4.28 17.12 -7.73
C LEU A 113 -2.75 17.00 -7.74
N ARG A 114 -2.17 16.22 -8.66
CA ARG A 114 -0.71 16.15 -8.84
C ARG A 114 -0.11 17.49 -9.22
N LYS A 115 -0.73 18.23 -10.14
CA LYS A 115 -0.29 19.59 -10.51
C LYS A 115 -0.45 20.59 -9.35
N GLU A 116 -1.48 20.46 -8.53
CA GLU A 116 -1.63 21.29 -7.32
C GLU A 116 -0.59 20.95 -6.25
N MET A 117 -0.30 19.66 -6.07
CA MET A 117 0.77 19.18 -5.19
C MET A 117 2.15 19.62 -5.68
N GLU A 118 2.40 19.60 -6.98
CA GLU A 118 3.65 20.04 -7.60
C GLU A 118 3.83 21.56 -7.43
N LYS A 119 2.75 22.33 -7.46
CA LYS A 119 2.74 23.76 -7.10
C LYS A 119 3.03 24.03 -5.62
N LEU A 120 2.59 23.15 -4.72
CA LEU A 120 2.86 23.25 -3.28
C LEU A 120 4.27 22.77 -2.91
N ARG A 121 4.94 22.00 -3.78
CA ARG A 121 6.25 21.39 -3.54
C ARG A 121 7.38 22.35 -3.95
N LEU A 122 7.66 23.35 -3.10
CA LEU A 122 9.03 23.88 -2.96
C LEU A 122 9.80 23.03 -1.93
N PRO A 123 11.13 22.87 -2.07
CA PRO A 123 11.86 21.72 -1.53
C PRO A 123 12.30 21.93 -0.07
N SER A 124 11.90 21.03 0.85
CA SER A 124 12.71 20.59 2.01
C SER A 124 12.01 19.51 2.86
N GLU A 125 12.84 18.78 3.62
CA GLU A 125 12.75 17.43 4.17
C GLU A 125 11.88 17.26 5.44
N GLU A 126 10.99 16.25 5.53
CA GLU A 126 10.60 15.55 6.78
C GLU A 126 10.06 14.13 6.46
N SER A 127 10.85 13.05 6.68
CA SER A 127 10.50 11.65 6.30
C SER A 127 10.35 10.67 7.49
N GLY A 128 10.45 11.11 8.76
CA GLY A 128 10.61 10.19 9.91
C GLY A 128 9.35 9.48 10.43
N GLY A 129 8.16 10.08 10.31
CA GLY A 129 6.92 9.54 10.92
C GLY A 129 6.27 8.41 10.11
N THR A 130 6.33 8.50 8.78
CA THR A 130 5.72 7.54 7.86
C THR A 130 6.50 6.22 7.80
N GLU A 131 7.82 6.27 7.96
CA GLU A 131 8.68 5.07 7.96
C GLU A 131 8.44 4.16 9.18
N ARG A 132 8.16 4.72 10.37
CA ARG A 132 7.86 3.93 11.58
C ARG A 132 6.56 3.13 11.44
N ILE A 133 5.49 3.77 10.99
CA ILE A 133 4.18 3.12 10.79
C ILE A 133 4.28 2.05 9.69
N ALA A 134 5.04 2.32 8.62
CA ALA A 134 5.28 1.36 7.56
C ALA A 134 6.08 0.13 8.04
N ALA A 135 7.05 0.32 8.94
CA ALA A 135 7.82 -0.77 9.53
C ALA A 135 6.96 -1.66 10.44
N GLU A 136 6.14 -1.05 11.30
CA GLU A 136 5.25 -1.76 12.23
C GLU A 136 4.18 -2.59 11.49
N LEU A 137 3.64 -2.06 10.39
CA LEU A 137 2.72 -2.78 9.51
C LEU A 137 3.40 -3.98 8.80
N ARG A 138 4.65 -3.83 8.37
CA ARG A 138 5.42 -4.92 7.74
C ARG A 138 5.69 -6.04 8.74
N GLN A 139 6.07 -5.70 9.97
CA GLN A 139 6.33 -6.67 11.03
C GLN A 139 5.06 -7.46 11.38
N THR A 140 3.93 -6.77 11.60
CA THR A 140 2.63 -7.42 11.88
C THR A 140 2.22 -8.36 10.74
N ARG A 141 2.47 -7.99 9.47
CA ARG A 141 2.18 -8.86 8.31
C ARG A 141 3.08 -10.09 8.28
N GLN A 142 4.37 -9.96 8.59
CA GLN A 142 5.30 -11.09 8.65
C GLN A 142 4.92 -12.08 9.75
N GLU A 143 4.63 -11.60 10.96
CA GLU A 143 4.19 -12.44 12.07
C GLU A 143 2.91 -13.22 11.74
N ASN A 144 1.95 -12.57 11.05
CA ASN A 144 0.73 -13.24 10.58
C ASN A 144 1.00 -14.32 9.52
N GLU A 145 1.95 -14.10 8.61
CA GLU A 145 2.30 -15.09 7.59
C GLU A 145 3.05 -16.29 8.20
N GLU A 146 3.94 -16.06 9.17
CA GLU A 146 4.60 -17.14 9.89
C GLU A 146 3.63 -18.01 10.70
N LEU A 147 2.62 -17.39 11.32
CA LEU A 147 1.55 -18.11 12.01
C LEU A 147 0.72 -18.94 11.03
N ARG A 148 0.45 -18.41 9.83
CA ARG A 148 -0.22 -19.14 8.75
C ARG A 148 0.61 -20.33 8.28
N ILE A 149 1.91 -20.16 8.04
CA ILE A 149 2.82 -21.24 7.62
C ILE A 149 2.84 -22.35 8.69
N ARG A 150 3.02 -21.99 9.96
CA ARG A 150 2.95 -22.96 11.08
C ARG A 150 1.59 -23.66 11.16
N MET A 151 0.49 -22.96 10.89
CA MET A 151 -0.84 -23.55 10.86
C MET A 151 -0.98 -24.55 9.70
N LEU A 152 -0.49 -24.22 8.51
CA LEU A 152 -0.52 -25.10 7.34
C LEU A 152 0.38 -26.34 7.52
N GLU A 153 1.51 -26.21 8.22
CA GLU A 153 2.36 -27.35 8.62
C GLU A 153 1.65 -28.29 9.61
N ARG A 154 0.87 -27.74 10.55
CA ARG A 154 0.13 -28.51 11.55
C ARG A 154 -1.05 -29.28 10.95
N TYR A 155 -1.65 -28.76 9.88
CA TYR A 155 -2.82 -29.34 9.22
C TYR A 155 -2.55 -29.53 7.72
N PRO A 156 -1.88 -30.63 7.31
CA PRO A 156 -1.50 -30.85 5.91
C PRO A 156 -2.72 -30.92 4.98
N GLU A 157 -3.86 -31.41 5.47
CA GLU A 157 -5.16 -31.38 4.77
C GLU A 157 -5.63 -29.96 4.39
N LEU A 158 -5.35 -28.96 5.23
CA LEU A 158 -5.66 -27.56 4.93
C LEU A 158 -4.71 -27.02 3.86
N SER A 159 -3.42 -27.38 3.93
CA SER A 159 -2.42 -26.99 2.93
C SER A 159 -2.72 -27.56 1.54
N SER A 160 -3.16 -28.82 1.46
CA SER A 160 -3.56 -29.44 0.20
C SER A 160 -4.79 -28.76 -0.39
N LEU A 161 -5.70 -28.30 0.44
CA LEU A 161 -6.94 -27.66 0.02
C LEU A 161 -6.72 -26.21 -0.45
N HIS A 162 -5.74 -25.51 0.14
CA HIS A 162 -5.25 -24.23 -0.39
C HIS A 162 -4.56 -24.40 -1.75
N ALA A 163 -3.77 -25.46 -1.93
CA ALA A 163 -3.07 -25.72 -3.19
C ALA A 163 -4.00 -26.22 -4.31
N HIS A 164 -4.99 -27.05 -3.97
CA HIS A 164 -5.94 -27.64 -4.90
C HIS A 164 -7.35 -27.57 -4.30
N PRO A 165 -8.05 -26.44 -4.48
CA PRO A 165 -9.41 -26.28 -3.97
C PRO A 165 -10.35 -27.25 -4.67
N VAL A 166 -11.11 -28.02 -3.90
CA VAL A 166 -12.11 -28.97 -4.39
C VAL A 166 -13.41 -28.73 -3.65
N TYR A 167 -14.53 -28.94 -4.32
CA TYR A 167 -15.85 -28.88 -3.69
C TYR A 167 -15.90 -29.74 -2.40
N LEU A 168 -16.30 -29.12 -1.30
CA LEU A 168 -16.37 -29.76 0.00
C LEU A 168 -17.74 -30.38 0.24
N GLN A 169 -17.73 -31.66 0.57
CA GLN A 169 -18.88 -32.34 1.18
C GLN A 169 -19.07 -31.87 2.63
N ALA A 170 -20.26 -32.09 3.20
CA ALA A 170 -20.62 -31.66 4.56
C ALA A 170 -19.61 -32.14 5.64
N GLU A 171 -19.05 -33.34 5.50
CA GLU A 171 -18.02 -33.87 6.39
C GLU A 171 -16.72 -33.06 6.34
N GLY A 172 -16.29 -32.67 5.12
CA GLY A 172 -15.11 -31.83 4.92
C GLY A 172 -15.29 -30.44 5.52
N MET A 173 -16.47 -29.85 5.36
CA MET A 173 -16.80 -28.56 5.98
C MET A 173 -16.81 -28.63 7.51
N SER A 174 -17.36 -29.70 8.08
CA SER A 174 -17.35 -29.95 9.52
C SER A 174 -15.93 -30.04 10.08
N ARG A 175 -15.02 -30.69 9.33
CA ARG A 175 -13.60 -30.80 9.71
C ARG A 175 -12.89 -29.45 9.66
N LEU A 176 -13.11 -28.64 8.63
CA LEU A 176 -12.57 -27.28 8.57
C LEU A 176 -13.09 -26.40 9.72
N ARG A 177 -14.37 -26.52 10.05
CA ARG A 177 -14.97 -25.83 11.19
C ARG A 177 -14.30 -26.22 12.51
N GLN A 178 -14.03 -27.50 12.71
CA GLN A 178 -13.33 -27.99 13.90
C GLN A 178 -11.89 -27.47 13.98
N ILE A 179 -11.16 -27.45 12.86
CA ILE A 179 -9.81 -26.87 12.79
C ILE A 179 -9.86 -25.39 13.13
N CYS A 180 -10.77 -24.63 12.52
CA CYS A 180 -10.96 -23.21 12.78
C CYS A 180 -11.28 -22.93 14.25
N ASP A 181 -12.22 -23.68 14.84
CA ASP A 181 -12.54 -23.55 16.27
C ASP A 181 -11.37 -23.93 17.17
N THR A 182 -10.56 -24.91 16.80
CA THR A 182 -9.40 -25.32 17.60
C THR A 182 -8.29 -24.27 17.55
N VAL A 183 -8.04 -23.69 16.38
CA VAL A 183 -6.98 -22.69 16.17
C VAL A 183 -7.37 -21.31 16.70
N TYR A 184 -8.64 -20.90 16.50
CA TYR A 184 -9.12 -19.56 16.81
C TYR A 184 -10.07 -19.52 18.02
N GLY A 185 -9.87 -20.41 18.99
CA GLY A 185 -10.53 -20.36 20.31
C GLY A 185 -12.06 -20.52 20.28
N GLY A 186 -12.59 -21.29 19.35
CA GLY A 186 -14.03 -21.51 19.18
C GLY A 186 -14.72 -20.45 18.33
N PHE A 187 -14.02 -19.84 17.36
CA PHE A 187 -14.51 -18.74 16.53
C PHE A 187 -15.92 -18.95 15.98
N CYS A 188 -16.20 -20.11 15.36
CA CYS A 188 -17.49 -20.38 14.75
C CYS A 188 -18.60 -20.47 15.80
N ARG A 189 -18.31 -21.07 16.96
CA ARG A 189 -19.26 -21.12 18.10
C ARG A 189 -19.53 -19.74 18.68
N ARG A 190 -18.49 -18.93 18.93
CA ARG A 190 -18.65 -17.55 19.41
C ARG A 190 -19.45 -16.71 18.42
N LEU A 191 -19.19 -16.86 17.13
CA LEU A 191 -19.86 -16.12 16.06
C LEU A 191 -21.36 -16.45 16.02
N SER A 192 -21.72 -17.73 16.03
CA SER A 192 -23.13 -18.15 16.05
C SER A 192 -23.86 -17.67 17.30
N GLN A 193 -23.19 -17.61 18.46
CA GLN A 193 -23.77 -17.10 19.70
C GLN A 193 -23.94 -15.57 19.69
N SER A 194 -22.96 -14.86 19.15
CA SER A 194 -22.94 -13.38 19.16
C SER A 194 -23.83 -12.78 18.06
N VAL A 195 -24.04 -13.52 16.96
CA VAL A 195 -24.89 -13.08 15.84
C VAL A 195 -25.84 -14.22 15.44
N PRO A 196 -26.93 -14.45 16.21
CA PRO A 196 -27.87 -15.55 15.96
C PRO A 196 -28.63 -15.45 14.63
N SER A 197 -28.58 -14.29 13.96
CA SER A 197 -29.23 -14.03 12.66
C SER A 197 -28.44 -14.55 11.45
N LEU A 198 -27.23 -15.06 11.67
CA LEU A 198 -26.44 -15.73 10.63
C LEU A 198 -26.96 -17.16 10.40
N SER A 199 -27.12 -17.53 9.13
CA SER A 199 -27.38 -18.94 8.80
C SER A 199 -26.14 -19.80 8.96
N GLU A 200 -26.30 -21.12 9.01
CA GLU A 200 -25.17 -22.06 9.10
C GLU A 200 -24.18 -21.87 7.94
N TYR A 201 -24.69 -21.73 6.72
CA TYR A 201 -23.91 -21.38 5.53
C TYR A 201 -23.11 -20.07 5.69
N GLU A 202 -23.69 -19.04 6.32
CA GLU A 202 -23.00 -17.76 6.53
C GLU A 202 -21.88 -17.88 7.59
N VAL A 203 -22.02 -18.79 8.55
CA VAL A 203 -20.97 -19.13 9.51
C VAL A 203 -19.85 -19.92 8.85
N GLU A 204 -20.19 -20.87 7.96
CA GLU A 204 -19.20 -21.60 7.14
C GLU A 204 -18.40 -20.64 6.26
N LEU A 205 -19.06 -19.68 5.60
CA LEU A 205 -18.38 -18.64 4.85
C LEU A 205 -17.39 -17.85 5.72
N CYS A 206 -17.80 -17.44 6.93
CA CYS A 206 -16.90 -16.76 7.86
C CYS A 206 -15.74 -17.64 8.31
N CYS A 207 -15.98 -18.94 8.51
CA CYS A 207 -14.96 -19.92 8.84
C CYS A 207 -13.90 -20.01 7.73
N LEU A 208 -14.31 -20.11 6.47
CA LEU A 208 -13.37 -20.15 5.34
C LEU A 208 -12.56 -18.85 5.20
N ILE A 209 -13.20 -17.69 5.43
CA ILE A 209 -12.52 -16.39 5.44
C ILE A 209 -11.49 -16.32 6.59
N LYS A 210 -11.85 -16.83 7.79
CA LYS A 210 -10.94 -16.90 8.95
C LYS A 210 -9.73 -17.79 8.66
N LEU A 211 -9.93 -18.88 7.92
CA LEU A 211 -8.89 -19.78 7.44
C LEU A 211 -8.09 -19.25 6.23
N ARG A 212 -8.31 -17.98 5.85
CA ARG A 212 -7.59 -17.25 4.78
C ARG A 212 -7.81 -17.79 3.37
N PHE A 213 -8.93 -18.45 3.10
CA PHE A 213 -9.26 -18.82 1.72
C PHE A 213 -9.62 -17.59 0.89
N THR A 214 -9.12 -17.53 -0.35
CA THR A 214 -9.44 -16.48 -1.31
C THR A 214 -10.88 -16.60 -1.81
N VAL A 215 -11.42 -15.55 -2.43
CA VAL A 215 -12.79 -15.59 -2.97
C VAL A 215 -12.95 -16.68 -4.04
N GLY A 216 -11.92 -16.93 -4.85
CA GLY A 216 -11.90 -18.00 -5.83
C GLY A 216 -11.87 -19.39 -5.19
N GLU A 217 -11.04 -19.59 -4.17
CA GLU A 217 -10.99 -20.85 -3.41
C GLU A 217 -12.33 -21.13 -2.73
N ILE A 218 -12.91 -20.14 -2.03
CA ILE A 218 -14.23 -20.26 -1.38
C ILE A 218 -15.31 -20.64 -2.39
N ALA A 219 -15.28 -20.05 -3.59
CA ALA A 219 -16.23 -20.35 -4.65
C ALA A 219 -16.16 -21.82 -5.06
N THR A 220 -14.94 -22.34 -5.27
CA THR A 220 -14.72 -23.76 -5.60
C THR A 220 -15.12 -24.68 -4.45
N LEU A 221 -14.76 -24.33 -3.21
CA LEU A 221 -15.06 -25.11 -2.01
C LEU A 221 -16.57 -25.24 -1.74
N LEU A 222 -17.33 -24.17 -1.99
CA LEU A 222 -18.78 -24.13 -1.78
C LEU A 222 -19.59 -24.50 -3.03
N GLY A 223 -18.94 -24.67 -4.20
CA GLY A 223 -19.61 -25.01 -5.46
C GLY A 223 -20.49 -23.89 -6.01
N ILE A 224 -20.09 -22.63 -5.80
CA ILE A 224 -20.83 -21.44 -6.24
C ILE A 224 -19.93 -20.50 -7.04
N SER A 225 -20.49 -19.47 -7.67
CA SER A 225 -19.69 -18.48 -8.38
C SER A 225 -18.94 -17.52 -7.43
N PRO A 226 -17.74 -17.01 -7.81
CA PRO A 226 -17.03 -15.99 -7.04
C PRO A 226 -17.85 -14.70 -6.79
N SER A 227 -18.73 -14.34 -7.74
CA SER A 227 -19.68 -13.24 -7.58
C SER A 227 -20.69 -13.50 -6.47
N SER A 228 -21.18 -14.74 -6.35
CA SER A 228 -22.10 -15.16 -5.28
C SER A 228 -21.44 -15.13 -3.90
N VAL A 229 -20.16 -15.49 -3.82
CA VAL A 229 -19.34 -15.36 -2.60
C VAL A 229 -19.25 -13.89 -2.19
N SER A 230 -18.92 -12.99 -3.13
CA SER A 230 -18.77 -11.56 -2.87
C SER A 230 -20.06 -10.90 -2.36
N THR A 231 -21.20 -11.23 -2.98
CA THR A 231 -22.53 -10.77 -2.54
C THR A 231 -22.87 -11.31 -1.14
N SER A 232 -22.58 -12.59 -0.88
CA SER A 232 -22.81 -13.20 0.43
C SER A 232 -21.95 -12.54 1.51
N LYS A 233 -20.67 -12.24 1.22
CA LYS A 233 -19.79 -11.49 2.13
C LYS A 233 -20.36 -10.12 2.48
N HIS A 234 -20.91 -9.39 1.50
CA HIS A 234 -21.52 -8.09 1.75
C HIS A 234 -22.74 -8.19 2.68
N ARG A 235 -23.62 -9.18 2.44
CA ARG A 235 -24.79 -9.45 3.29
C ARG A 235 -24.39 -9.82 4.72
N VAL A 236 -23.43 -10.73 4.86
CA VAL A 236 -22.90 -11.16 6.16
C VAL A 236 -22.28 -10.00 6.93
N LYS A 237 -21.47 -9.16 6.26
CA LYS A 237 -20.92 -7.93 6.87
C LYS A 237 -22.02 -7.07 7.47
N LYS A 238 -23.08 -6.80 6.71
CA LYS A 238 -24.19 -5.95 7.17
C LYS A 238 -24.88 -6.55 8.40
N LYS A 239 -25.12 -7.88 8.42
CA LYS A 239 -25.72 -8.57 9.57
C LYS A 239 -24.83 -8.48 10.81
N ILE A 240 -23.55 -8.78 10.68
CA ILE A 240 -22.59 -8.77 11.80
C ILE A 240 -22.46 -7.36 12.37
N TYR A 241 -22.24 -6.37 11.51
CA TYR A 241 -21.99 -4.99 11.96
C TYR A 241 -23.24 -4.39 12.61
N SER A 242 -24.43 -4.71 12.08
CA SER A 242 -25.69 -4.30 12.67
C SER A 242 -25.95 -4.97 14.02
N CYS A 243 -25.60 -6.24 14.20
CA CYS A 243 -25.84 -6.99 15.44
C CYS A 243 -24.84 -6.61 16.54
N LEU A 244 -23.58 -6.38 16.17
CA LEU A 244 -22.49 -6.05 17.10
C LEU A 244 -22.31 -4.53 17.30
N GLY A 245 -23.11 -3.68 16.64
CA GLY A 245 -23.00 -2.23 16.76
C GLY A 245 -21.68 -1.66 16.21
N ILE A 246 -21.05 -2.34 15.25
CA ILE A 246 -19.77 -1.93 14.67
C ILE A 246 -20.02 -0.81 13.64
N THR A 247 -19.45 0.36 13.89
CA THR A 247 -19.52 1.53 13.00
C THR A 247 -18.31 1.68 12.07
N ASP A 248 -17.30 0.82 12.20
CA ASP A 248 -16.08 0.89 11.41
C ASP A 248 -16.34 0.53 9.93
N LYS A 249 -15.58 1.12 9.01
CA LYS A 249 -15.69 0.87 7.56
C LYS A 249 -14.87 -0.34 7.08
N LYS A 250 -14.20 -1.06 7.98
CA LYS A 250 -13.36 -2.23 7.67
C LYS A 250 -14.09 -3.30 6.82
N SER A 251 -13.34 -4.07 6.04
CA SER A 251 -13.91 -5.19 5.26
C SER A 251 -14.30 -6.35 6.18
N LEU A 252 -15.17 -7.25 5.70
CA LEU A 252 -15.54 -8.45 6.45
C LEU A 252 -14.32 -9.32 6.74
N ASP A 253 -13.42 -9.45 5.76
CA ASP A 253 -12.19 -10.24 5.86
C ASP A 253 -11.30 -9.73 6.98
N LEU A 254 -11.07 -8.42 7.03
CA LEU A 254 -10.22 -7.81 8.06
C LEU A 254 -10.83 -8.00 9.45
N TRP A 255 -12.14 -7.79 9.58
CA TRP A 255 -12.84 -8.04 10.84
C TRP A 255 -12.77 -9.51 11.26
N ALA A 256 -13.01 -10.43 10.32
CA ALA A 256 -12.94 -11.86 10.61
C ALA A 256 -11.54 -12.26 11.05
N TRP A 257 -10.48 -11.68 10.49
CA TRP A 257 -9.11 -11.97 10.91
C TRP A 257 -8.78 -11.44 12.32
N GLU A 258 -9.33 -10.30 12.71
CA GLU A 258 -9.13 -9.68 14.03
C GLU A 258 -9.96 -10.32 15.16
N ALA A 259 -11.14 -10.90 14.86
CA ALA A 259 -12.13 -11.41 15.84
C ALA A 259 -11.86 -12.82 16.42
#